data_AF-A0A9X2DXA9-F1
#
_entry.id   AF-A0A9X2DXA9-F1
#
_cell.length_a   1.000
_cell.length_b   1.000
_cell.length_c   1.000
_cell.angle_alpha   90.00
_cell.angle_beta   90.00
_cell.angle_gamma   90.00
#
_symmetry.space_group_name_H-M   'P 1'
#
loop_
_entity.id
_entity.type
_entity.pdbx_description
1 polymer ?
#
loop_
_entity_poly.entity_id
_entity_poly.type
_entity_poly.pdbx_seq_one_letter_code
_entity_poly.pdbx_strand_id
1 'polypeptide(L)'
;MTWLNHWSVLHADWDALSRASIVAVDGTLLQALLRAHGIHVGRSSADLTIPRYLELKPESRLALIGGVAGVAERAALRLPGTVFTADGFDQLQALRRDPSRLIAARATVVVLGLGAGLQDRVAVELREALPDAVVFTAGGWLDQMAVREQYFPAVIHSLRLGWLWRVAQEPRRLGRRYTVDALAAAAGFRRIASLLREHLRPIGDVGFAGLESAGVLVPTDRGSVSWGETRLRPPAQIRRERSSPIVPLENRRSP
;
A
#
# COMPACT_ATOMS: atom_id res chain seq x y z
N MET A 1 -2.01 1.41 -1.76
CA MET A 1 -0.57 1.47 -1.43
C MET A 1 0.23 0.88 -2.58
N THR A 2 1.28 1.57 -3.00
CA THR A 2 2.18 1.15 -4.09
C THR A 2 3.63 1.18 -3.65
N TRP A 3 4.50 0.45 -4.35
CA TRP A 3 5.93 0.37 -4.08
C TRP A 3 6.76 0.71 -5.30
N LEU A 4 7.72 1.62 -5.11
CA LEU A 4 8.66 2.02 -6.15
C LEU A 4 10.05 1.46 -5.87
N ASN A 5 10.71 0.99 -6.91
CA ASN A 5 12.15 0.70 -6.95
C ASN A 5 12.79 1.47 -8.11
N HIS A 6 14.11 1.31 -8.28
CA HIS A 6 14.88 2.05 -9.28
C HIS A 6 14.38 1.84 -10.71
N TRP A 7 13.71 0.73 -10.99
CA TRP A 7 13.13 0.47 -12.30
C TRP A 7 11.70 0.99 -12.40
N SER A 8 10.84 0.70 -11.42
CA SER A 8 9.44 1.13 -11.50
C SER A 8 9.29 2.64 -11.44
N VAL A 9 10.21 3.37 -10.79
CA VAL A 9 10.21 4.84 -10.80
C VAL A 9 10.43 5.44 -12.20
N LEU A 10 11.09 4.70 -13.11
CA LEU A 10 11.29 5.13 -14.50
C LEU A 10 10.08 4.84 -15.40
N HIS A 11 9.19 3.95 -14.97
CA HIS A 11 8.05 3.45 -15.76
C HIS A 11 6.71 3.73 -15.07
N ALA A 12 6.74 4.48 -13.97
CA ALA A 12 5.58 4.83 -13.19
C ALA A 12 4.68 5.78 -13.96
N ASP A 13 3.37 5.59 -13.78
CA ASP A 13 2.39 6.59 -14.16
C ASP A 13 2.28 7.61 -13.02
N TRP A 14 2.95 8.75 -13.17
CA TRP A 14 3.05 9.77 -12.11
C TRP A 14 1.71 10.41 -11.77
N ASP A 15 0.83 10.57 -12.76
CA ASP A 15 -0.51 11.10 -12.54
C ASP A 15 -1.34 10.12 -11.69
N ALA A 16 -1.27 8.82 -12.00
CA ALA A 16 -1.92 7.80 -11.18
C ALA A 16 -1.29 7.69 -9.78
N LEU A 17 0.05 7.78 -9.68
CA LEU A 17 0.77 7.76 -8.40
C LEU A 17 0.41 8.95 -7.51
N SER A 18 0.14 10.13 -8.07
CA SER A 18 -0.29 11.31 -7.30
C SER A 18 -1.58 11.06 -6.51
N ARG A 19 -2.41 10.14 -7.02
CA ARG A 19 -3.64 9.71 -6.38
C ARG A 19 -3.41 8.56 -5.38
N ALA A 20 -2.21 7.99 -5.25
CA ALA A 20 -1.94 6.92 -4.30
C ALA A 20 -1.85 7.47 -2.86
N SER A 21 -2.53 6.79 -1.92
CA SER A 21 -2.49 7.21 -0.51
C SER A 21 -1.12 7.00 0.13
N ILE A 22 -0.42 5.94 -0.29
CA ILE A 22 0.90 5.55 0.23
C ILE A 22 1.77 5.08 -0.94
N VAL A 23 2.95 5.72 -1.08
CA VAL A 23 4.02 5.32 -1.99
C VAL A 23 5.23 4.93 -1.16
N ALA A 24 5.50 3.63 -1.06
CA ALA A 24 6.61 3.07 -0.32
C ALA A 24 7.82 2.79 -1.23
N VAL A 25 9.00 2.67 -0.63
CA VAL A 25 10.24 2.37 -1.35
C VAL A 25 10.63 0.91 -1.18
N ASP A 26 10.69 0.20 -2.31
CA ASP A 26 11.23 -1.14 -2.46
C ASP A 26 12.63 -1.08 -3.11
N GLY A 27 13.51 -1.98 -2.69
CA GLY A 27 14.87 -2.09 -3.22
C GLY A 27 15.92 -1.16 -2.59
N THR A 28 17.15 -1.65 -2.53
CA THR A 28 18.29 -0.94 -1.91
C THR A 28 18.74 0.26 -2.73
N LEU A 29 18.73 0.15 -4.07
CA LEU A 29 19.29 1.17 -4.94
C LEU A 29 18.50 2.49 -4.86
N LEU A 30 17.16 2.42 -4.98
CA LEU A 30 16.33 3.62 -4.87
C LEU A 30 16.47 4.28 -3.49
N GLN A 31 16.49 3.48 -2.41
CA GLN A 31 16.73 4.00 -1.07
C GLN A 31 18.10 4.69 -0.94
N ALA A 32 19.16 4.09 -1.48
CA ALA A 32 20.50 4.65 -1.43
C ALA A 32 20.58 5.99 -2.19
N LEU A 33 19.98 6.06 -3.38
CA LEU A 33 19.93 7.29 -4.16
C LEU A 33 19.15 8.41 -3.42
N LEU A 34 18.02 8.06 -2.80
CA LEU A 34 17.23 9.00 -1.98
C LEU A 34 18.03 9.54 -0.80
N ARG A 35 18.72 8.65 -0.08
CA ARG A 35 19.60 9.03 1.05
C ARG A 35 20.74 9.95 0.61
N ALA A 36 21.36 9.68 -0.53
CA ALA A 36 22.41 10.53 -1.09
C ALA A 36 21.92 11.96 -1.43
N HIS A 37 20.59 12.17 -1.52
CA HIS A 37 19.96 13.47 -1.76
C HIS A 37 19.20 14.00 -0.53
N GLY A 38 19.56 13.50 0.67
CA GLY A 38 19.03 13.94 1.96
C GLY A 38 17.63 13.39 2.31
N ILE A 39 17.05 12.53 1.47
CA ILE A 39 15.71 11.96 1.69
C ILE A 39 15.85 10.63 2.42
N HIS A 40 15.49 10.63 3.71
CA HIS A 40 15.56 9.45 4.57
C HIS A 40 14.22 8.74 4.58
N VAL A 41 14.18 7.55 3.97
CA VAL A 41 12.98 6.70 3.96
C VAL A 41 13.33 5.28 4.37
N GLY A 42 12.41 4.67 5.13
CA GLY A 42 12.43 3.24 5.37
C GLY A 42 12.18 2.46 4.09
N ARG A 43 12.63 1.20 4.05
CA ARG A 43 12.25 0.27 2.98
C ARG A 43 11.03 -0.53 3.41
N SER A 44 10.16 -0.82 2.46
CA SER A 44 9.08 -1.80 2.57
C SER A 44 8.93 -2.53 1.23
N SER A 45 8.17 -3.61 1.20
CA SER A 45 7.89 -4.34 -0.04
C SER A 45 6.59 -5.12 0.11
N ALA A 46 5.95 -5.43 -1.02
CA ALA A 46 4.67 -6.12 -1.03
C ALA A 46 4.73 -7.48 -0.31
N ASP A 47 5.83 -8.22 -0.44
CA ASP A 47 6.10 -9.49 0.22
C ASP A 47 6.24 -9.39 1.75
N LEU A 48 6.53 -8.21 2.28
CA LEU A 48 6.56 -7.96 3.73
C LEU A 48 5.23 -7.40 4.25
N THR A 49 4.63 -6.47 3.52
CA THR A 49 3.45 -5.73 3.96
C THR A 49 2.17 -6.54 3.81
N ILE A 50 1.96 -7.19 2.65
CA ILE A 50 0.68 -7.84 2.36
C ILE A 50 0.43 -9.00 3.33
N PRO A 51 1.37 -9.94 3.57
CA PRO A 51 1.15 -11.01 4.55
C PRO A 51 0.84 -10.46 5.95
N ARG A 52 1.60 -9.45 6.40
CA ARG A 52 1.38 -8.83 7.70
C ARG A 52 0.02 -8.14 7.82
N TYR A 53 -0.44 -7.49 6.75
CA TYR A 53 -1.77 -6.88 6.72
C TYR A 53 -2.86 -7.96 6.85
N LEU A 54 -2.71 -9.08 6.14
CA LEU A 54 -3.68 -10.18 6.18
C LEU A 54 -3.71 -10.90 7.53
N GLU A 55 -2.58 -11.02 8.22
CA GLU A 55 -2.53 -11.51 9.61
C GLU A 55 -3.35 -10.63 10.56
N LEU A 56 -3.28 -9.30 10.38
CA LEU A 56 -4.02 -8.33 11.20
C LEU A 56 -5.50 -8.21 10.80
N LYS A 57 -5.84 -8.65 9.59
CA LYS A 57 -7.16 -8.55 8.97
C LYS A 57 -7.58 -9.89 8.36
N PRO A 58 -7.74 -10.96 9.17
CA PRO A 58 -8.06 -12.29 8.68
C PRO A 58 -9.44 -12.37 8.00
N GLU A 59 -10.32 -11.40 8.25
CA GLU A 59 -11.64 -11.26 7.59
C GLU A 59 -11.57 -10.71 6.16
N SER A 60 -10.36 -10.38 5.68
CA SER A 60 -10.16 -9.77 4.36
C SER A 60 -10.69 -10.66 3.24
N ARG A 61 -11.46 -10.05 2.33
CA ARG A 61 -11.96 -10.68 1.12
C ARG A 61 -11.07 -10.26 -0.04
N LEU A 62 -10.22 -11.16 -0.51
CA LEU A 62 -9.15 -10.85 -1.44
C LEU A 62 -9.62 -10.95 -2.90
N ALA A 63 -9.28 -9.94 -3.70
CA ALA A 63 -9.25 -10.02 -5.15
C ALA A 63 -7.79 -10.05 -5.62
N LEU A 64 -7.39 -11.12 -6.30
CA LEU A 64 -6.04 -11.28 -6.84
C LEU A 64 -6.06 -11.07 -8.36
N ILE A 65 -5.39 -10.03 -8.85
CA ILE A 65 -5.46 -9.65 -10.27
C ILE A 65 -4.04 -9.50 -10.80
N GLY A 66 -3.64 -10.35 -11.74
CA GLY A 66 -2.34 -10.25 -12.40
C GLY A 66 -1.68 -11.58 -12.71
N GLY A 67 -0.47 -11.49 -13.26
CA GLY A 67 0.25 -12.64 -13.83
C GLY A 67 -0.41 -13.15 -15.12
N VAL A 68 0.18 -14.22 -15.68
CA VAL A 68 -0.43 -14.95 -16.81
C VAL A 68 -1.59 -15.82 -16.31
N ALA A 69 -2.40 -16.35 -17.24
CA ALA A 69 -3.52 -17.23 -16.93
C ALA A 69 -3.13 -18.34 -15.92
N GLY A 70 -3.94 -18.49 -14.87
CA GLY A 70 -3.72 -19.46 -13.80
C GLY A 70 -2.80 -19.00 -12.67
N VAL A 71 -2.07 -17.88 -12.80
CA VAL A 71 -1.19 -17.38 -11.72
C VAL A 71 -2.01 -16.92 -10.52
N ALA A 72 -3.02 -16.08 -10.74
CA ALA A 72 -3.88 -15.58 -9.67
C ALA A 72 -4.62 -16.72 -8.95
N GLU A 73 -5.12 -17.71 -9.71
CA GLU A 73 -5.79 -18.90 -9.17
C GLU A 73 -4.84 -19.75 -8.31
N ARG A 74 -3.60 -19.99 -8.77
CA ARG A 74 -2.61 -20.73 -7.98
C ARG A 74 -2.16 -19.96 -6.74
N ALA A 75 -2.07 -18.63 -6.81
CA ALA A 75 -1.78 -17.79 -5.66
C ALA A 75 -2.92 -17.86 -4.63
N ALA A 76 -4.18 -17.92 -5.08
CA ALA A 76 -5.36 -18.03 -4.22
C ALA A 76 -5.33 -19.28 -3.32
N LEU A 77 -4.72 -20.38 -3.77
CA LEU A 77 -4.56 -21.60 -2.96
C LEU A 77 -3.73 -21.38 -1.68
N ARG A 78 -2.93 -20.31 -1.62
CA ARG A 78 -2.07 -19.96 -0.48
C ARG A 78 -2.51 -18.68 0.22
N LEU A 79 -3.54 -18.01 -0.29
CA LEU A 79 -4.08 -16.77 0.23
C LEU A 79 -5.55 -17.00 0.59
N PRO A 80 -5.83 -17.56 1.79
CA PRO A 80 -7.19 -17.81 2.23
C PRO A 80 -7.99 -16.51 2.26
N GLY A 81 -9.31 -16.61 2.02
CA GLY A 81 -10.18 -15.44 1.87
C GLY A 81 -10.21 -14.85 0.46
N THR A 82 -9.58 -15.48 -0.53
CA THR A 82 -9.71 -15.06 -1.94
C THR A 82 -11.11 -15.34 -2.46
N VAL A 83 -11.77 -14.27 -2.93
CA VAL A 83 -13.14 -14.26 -3.46
C VAL A 83 -13.21 -13.94 -4.95
N PHE A 84 -12.11 -13.47 -5.52
CA PHE A 84 -12.03 -13.10 -6.94
C PHE A 84 -10.60 -13.29 -7.46
N THR A 85 -10.47 -13.84 -8.67
CA THR A 85 -9.20 -13.92 -9.39
C THR A 85 -9.37 -13.41 -10.82
N ALA A 86 -8.33 -12.79 -11.35
CA ALA A 86 -8.22 -12.48 -12.77
C ALA A 86 -6.75 -12.47 -13.22
N ASP A 87 -6.47 -12.92 -14.44
CA ASP A 87 -5.17 -12.71 -15.07
C ASP A 87 -4.94 -11.22 -15.42
N GLY A 88 -3.67 -10.88 -15.69
CA GLY A 88 -3.25 -9.52 -16.04
C GLY A 88 -3.45 -9.13 -17.52
N PHE A 89 -4.16 -9.95 -18.29
CA PHE A 89 -4.31 -9.81 -19.75
C PHE A 89 -5.78 -9.71 -20.14
N ASP A 90 -6.38 -10.76 -20.70
CA ASP A 90 -7.73 -10.73 -21.26
C ASP A 90 -8.79 -10.53 -20.17
N GLN A 91 -8.62 -11.18 -19.01
CA GLN A 91 -9.54 -11.04 -17.89
C GLN A 91 -9.45 -9.65 -17.25
N LEU A 92 -8.24 -9.07 -17.16
CA LEU A 92 -8.06 -7.67 -16.75
C LEU A 92 -8.77 -6.72 -17.72
N GLN A 93 -8.67 -6.92 -19.03
CA GLN A 93 -9.37 -6.07 -19.99
C GLN A 93 -10.89 -6.15 -19.83
N ALA A 94 -11.44 -7.36 -19.64
CA ALA A 94 -12.86 -7.55 -19.38
C ALA A 94 -13.28 -6.86 -18.07
N LEU A 95 -12.49 -7.02 -17.00
CA LEU A 95 -12.73 -6.40 -15.70
C LEU A 95 -12.73 -4.86 -15.79
N ARG A 96 -11.83 -4.27 -16.57
CA ARG A 96 -11.76 -2.80 -16.74
C ARG A 96 -12.93 -2.24 -17.55
N ARG A 97 -13.53 -3.05 -18.43
CA ARG A 97 -14.76 -2.67 -19.15
C ARG A 97 -16.00 -2.81 -18.27
N ASP A 98 -16.03 -3.83 -17.41
CA ASP A 98 -17.13 -4.09 -16.50
C ASP A 98 -16.63 -4.66 -15.16
N PRO A 99 -16.54 -3.82 -14.10
CA PRO A 99 -16.11 -4.26 -12.78
C PRO A 99 -17.22 -4.97 -11.98
N SER A 100 -18.43 -5.18 -12.53
CA SER A 100 -19.59 -5.67 -11.79
C SER A 100 -19.34 -7.00 -11.06
N ARG A 101 -18.58 -7.91 -11.68
CA ARG A 101 -18.23 -9.20 -11.04
C ARG A 101 -17.33 -9.02 -9.82
N LEU A 102 -16.39 -8.09 -9.88
CA LEU A 102 -15.50 -7.77 -8.75
C LEU A 102 -16.27 -7.06 -7.63
N ILE A 103 -17.17 -6.13 -7.99
CA ILE A 103 -18.05 -5.46 -7.02
C ILE A 103 -18.96 -6.47 -6.32
N ALA A 104 -19.59 -7.39 -7.08
CA ALA A 104 -20.42 -8.45 -6.55
C ALA A 104 -19.66 -9.41 -5.63
N ALA A 105 -18.36 -9.62 -5.89
CA ALA A 105 -17.49 -10.41 -5.01
C ALA A 105 -17.23 -9.72 -3.66
N ARG A 106 -17.54 -8.43 -3.50
CA ARG A 106 -17.35 -7.67 -2.26
C ARG A 106 -15.93 -7.80 -1.72
N ALA A 107 -14.93 -7.63 -2.59
CA ALA A 107 -13.54 -7.66 -2.17
C ALA A 107 -13.24 -6.44 -1.28
N THR A 108 -12.62 -6.67 -0.13
CA THR A 108 -12.16 -5.61 0.78
C THR A 108 -10.67 -5.30 0.59
N VAL A 109 -9.94 -6.21 -0.06
CA VAL A 109 -8.53 -6.04 -0.39
C VAL A 109 -8.31 -6.49 -1.83
N VAL A 110 -7.68 -5.64 -2.63
CA VAL A 110 -7.31 -5.93 -4.02
C VAL A 110 -5.79 -5.97 -4.13
N VAL A 111 -5.24 -7.07 -4.64
CA VAL A 111 -3.80 -7.22 -4.89
C VAL A 111 -3.55 -7.27 -6.40
N LEU A 112 -2.82 -6.27 -6.90
CA LEU A 112 -2.48 -6.11 -8.31
C LEU A 112 -1.06 -6.58 -8.60
N GLY A 113 -0.93 -7.77 -9.19
CA GLY A 113 0.33 -8.30 -9.71
C GLY A 113 0.58 -7.90 -11.16
N LEU A 114 0.61 -6.60 -11.45
CA LEU A 114 0.75 -6.04 -12.80
C LEU A 114 2.11 -5.36 -13.00
N GLY A 115 2.47 -5.02 -14.23
CA GLY A 115 3.68 -4.23 -14.52
C GLY A 115 3.59 -2.80 -13.98
N ALA A 116 4.75 -2.16 -13.76
CA ALA A 116 4.82 -0.74 -13.37
C ALA A 116 4.05 0.15 -14.37
N GLY A 117 3.41 1.20 -13.87
CA GLY A 117 2.55 2.08 -14.66
C GLY A 117 1.16 1.50 -14.92
N LEU A 118 1.04 0.24 -15.36
CA LEU A 118 -0.26 -0.41 -15.51
C LEU A 118 -0.93 -0.66 -14.16
N GLN A 119 -0.19 -1.19 -13.18
CA GLN A 119 -0.70 -1.40 -11.83
C GLN A 119 -1.19 -0.10 -11.18
N ASP A 120 -0.53 1.03 -11.45
CA ASP A 120 -0.84 2.31 -10.82
C ASP A 120 -2.14 2.87 -11.41
N ARG A 121 -2.31 2.81 -12.74
CA ARG A 121 -3.57 3.18 -13.42
C ARG A 121 -4.74 2.30 -13.00
N VAL A 122 -4.56 0.99 -13.02
CA VAL A 122 -5.62 0.05 -12.62
C VAL A 122 -5.98 0.21 -11.15
N ALA A 123 -5.01 0.51 -10.27
CA ALA A 123 -5.30 0.77 -8.86
C ALA A 123 -6.22 1.99 -8.68
N VAL A 124 -6.02 3.02 -9.49
CA VAL A 124 -6.84 4.22 -9.49
C VAL A 124 -8.25 3.92 -10.00
N GLU A 125 -8.39 3.23 -11.13
CA GLU A 125 -9.67 2.80 -11.70
C GLU A 125 -10.47 1.93 -10.72
N LEU A 126 -9.82 0.94 -10.10
CA LEU A 126 -10.50 0.03 -9.18
C LEU A 126 -10.91 0.69 -7.87
N ARG A 127 -10.20 1.72 -7.41
CA ARG A 127 -10.62 2.47 -6.24
C ARG A 127 -11.87 3.31 -6.50
N GLU A 128 -12.12 3.73 -7.74
CA GLU A 128 -13.38 4.38 -8.09
C GLU A 128 -14.55 3.39 -8.05
N ALA A 129 -14.33 2.13 -8.45
CA ALA A 129 -15.33 1.07 -8.37
C ALA A 129 -15.50 0.47 -6.95
N LEU A 130 -14.45 0.49 -6.13
CA LEU A 130 -14.38 -0.06 -4.78
C LEU A 130 -13.75 0.96 -3.82
N PRO A 131 -14.48 2.04 -3.44
CA PRO A 131 -13.92 3.13 -2.64
C PRO A 131 -13.43 2.72 -1.26
N ASP A 132 -14.05 1.68 -0.68
CA ASP A 132 -13.71 1.19 0.67
C ASP A 132 -12.64 0.09 0.66
N ALA A 133 -12.22 -0.40 -0.51
CA ALA A 133 -11.25 -1.48 -0.60
C ALA A 133 -9.81 -0.95 -0.52
N VAL A 134 -8.95 -1.71 0.16
CA VAL A 134 -7.51 -1.46 0.17
C VAL A 134 -6.89 -2.07 -1.08
N VAL A 135 -6.30 -1.24 -1.94
CA VAL A 135 -5.60 -1.71 -3.15
C VAL A 135 -4.08 -1.72 -2.92
N PHE A 136 -3.46 -2.89 -3.08
CA PHE A 136 -2.02 -3.10 -3.05
C PHE A 136 -1.48 -3.40 -4.44
N THR A 137 -0.42 -2.71 -4.86
CA THR A 137 0.34 -3.14 -6.04
C THR A 137 1.46 -4.09 -5.63
N ALA A 138 1.62 -5.22 -6.29
CA ALA A 138 2.55 -6.26 -5.84
C ALA A 138 3.53 -6.73 -6.92
N GLY A 139 3.43 -6.20 -8.15
CA GLY A 139 4.29 -6.63 -9.26
C GLY A 139 4.32 -8.15 -9.40
N GLY A 140 5.52 -8.74 -9.48
CA GLY A 140 5.68 -10.19 -9.59
C GLY A 140 5.46 -11.00 -8.30
N TRP A 141 4.84 -10.44 -7.26
CA TRP A 141 4.57 -11.16 -6.01
C TRP A 141 3.51 -12.26 -6.19
N LEU A 142 2.50 -12.05 -7.04
CA LEU A 142 1.52 -13.11 -7.34
C LEU A 142 2.18 -14.32 -8.02
N ASP A 143 3.15 -14.10 -8.92
CA ASP A 143 3.93 -15.19 -9.51
C ASP A 143 4.71 -15.96 -8.44
N GLN A 144 5.26 -15.27 -7.44
CA GLN A 144 5.96 -15.91 -6.32
C GLN A 144 5.01 -16.80 -5.54
N MET A 145 3.84 -16.28 -5.16
CA MET A 145 2.79 -17.01 -4.46
C MET A 145 2.23 -18.18 -5.25
N ALA A 146 2.14 -18.06 -6.58
CA ALA A 146 1.69 -19.16 -7.43
C ALA A 146 2.68 -20.34 -7.40
N VAL A 147 3.99 -20.08 -7.26
CA VAL A 147 5.03 -21.10 -7.23
C VAL A 147 5.18 -21.71 -5.82
N ARG A 148 5.43 -20.89 -4.79
CA ARG A 148 5.68 -21.35 -3.41
C ARG A 148 5.48 -20.21 -2.39
N GLU A 149 5.05 -20.57 -1.18
CA GLU A 149 4.81 -19.63 -0.07
C GLU A 149 6.09 -18.90 0.38
N GLN A 150 7.19 -19.63 0.56
CA GLN A 150 8.51 -19.04 0.81
C GLN A 150 9.33 -19.04 -0.49
N TYR A 151 9.14 -18.01 -1.32
CA TYR A 151 9.90 -17.87 -2.57
C TYR A 151 11.40 -17.62 -2.33
N PHE A 152 11.74 -17.01 -1.21
CA PHE A 152 13.11 -16.72 -0.77
C PHE A 152 13.48 -17.58 0.45
N PRO A 153 14.73 -18.07 0.55
CA PRO A 153 15.23 -18.59 1.82
C PRO A 153 15.08 -17.56 2.94
N ALA A 154 14.77 -18.00 4.17
CA ALA A 154 14.51 -17.09 5.30
C ALA A 154 15.63 -16.07 5.54
N VAL A 155 16.89 -16.49 5.37
CA VAL A 155 18.08 -15.61 5.48
C VAL A 155 18.08 -14.53 4.38
N ILE A 156 17.71 -14.88 3.14
CA ILE A 156 17.65 -13.92 2.04
C ILE A 156 16.50 -12.92 2.26
N HIS A 157 15.38 -13.41 2.78
CA HIS A 157 14.22 -12.58 3.11
C HIS A 157 14.53 -11.61 4.26
N SER A 158 15.16 -12.09 5.35
CA SER A 158 15.55 -11.25 6.50
C SER A 158 16.59 -10.20 6.14
N LEU A 159 17.54 -10.53 5.26
CA LEU A 159 18.51 -9.58 4.72
C LEU A 159 17.93 -8.63 3.66
N ARG A 160 16.65 -8.78 3.29
CA ARG A 160 15.97 -7.97 2.25
C ARG A 160 16.68 -8.04 0.90
N LEU A 161 17.26 -9.20 0.59
CA LEU A 161 18.04 -9.52 -0.62
C LEU A 161 17.21 -10.28 -1.66
N GLY A 162 15.87 -10.30 -1.53
CA GLY A 162 15.01 -10.95 -2.52
C GLY A 162 15.16 -10.39 -3.95
N TRP A 163 15.67 -9.16 -4.09
CA TRP A 163 16.04 -8.60 -5.39
C TRP A 163 17.25 -9.32 -6.01
N LEU A 164 18.27 -9.64 -5.22
CA LEU A 164 19.49 -10.32 -5.67
C LEU A 164 19.21 -11.79 -6.00
N TRP A 165 18.40 -12.45 -5.17
CA TRP A 165 17.93 -13.81 -5.43
C TRP A 165 17.17 -13.93 -6.76
N ARG A 166 16.33 -12.93 -7.09
CA ARG A 166 15.65 -12.87 -8.40
C ARG A 166 16.64 -12.70 -9.55
N VAL A 167 17.64 -11.83 -9.41
CA VAL A 167 18.69 -11.67 -10.44
C VAL A 167 19.44 -12.96 -10.68
N ALA A 168 19.78 -13.69 -9.61
CA ALA A 168 20.49 -14.97 -9.71
C ALA A 168 19.66 -16.04 -10.43
N GLN A 169 18.34 -16.09 -10.20
CA GLN A 169 17.46 -17.07 -10.86
C GLN A 169 17.04 -16.66 -12.28
N GLU A 170 16.96 -15.36 -12.57
CA GLU A 170 16.48 -14.85 -13.86
C GLU A 170 17.42 -13.81 -14.50
N PRO A 171 18.71 -14.15 -14.70
CA PRO A 171 19.72 -13.18 -15.10
C PRO A 171 19.44 -12.56 -16.47
N ARG A 172 18.84 -13.31 -17.41
CA ARG A 172 18.47 -12.80 -18.73
C ARG A 172 17.36 -11.75 -18.67
N ARG A 173 16.37 -11.95 -17.80
CA ARG A 173 15.22 -11.05 -17.65
C ARG A 173 15.57 -9.82 -16.82
N LEU A 174 16.38 -9.98 -15.76
CA LEU A 174 16.66 -8.92 -14.81
C LEU A 174 18.03 -8.26 -14.99
N GLY A 175 18.95 -8.83 -15.77
CA GLY A 175 20.30 -8.29 -15.96
C GLY A 175 20.30 -6.84 -16.47
N ARG A 176 19.48 -6.53 -17.48
CA ARG A 176 19.31 -5.15 -17.98
C ARG A 176 18.76 -4.21 -16.91
N ARG A 177 17.81 -4.70 -16.10
CA ARG A 177 17.16 -3.94 -15.02
C ARG A 177 18.14 -3.52 -13.93
N TYR A 178 19.19 -4.30 -13.66
CA TYR A 178 20.18 -3.99 -12.62
C TYR A 178 21.48 -3.39 -13.17
N THR A 179 21.59 -3.22 -14.49
CA THR A 179 22.74 -2.56 -15.13
C THR A 179 22.29 -1.26 -15.79
N VAL A 180 21.72 -1.33 -16.99
CA VAL A 180 21.31 -0.17 -17.80
C VAL A 180 20.27 0.68 -17.09
N ASP A 181 19.18 0.06 -16.59
CA ASP A 181 18.10 0.82 -15.97
C ASP A 181 18.52 1.38 -14.59
N ALA A 182 19.42 0.70 -13.89
CA ALA A 182 20.02 1.20 -12.65
C ALA A 182 20.86 2.46 -12.89
N LEU A 183 21.68 2.46 -13.95
CA LEU A 183 22.46 3.62 -14.36
C LEU A 183 21.56 4.77 -14.84
N ALA A 184 20.51 4.48 -15.61
CA ALA A 184 19.54 5.48 -16.04
C ALA A 184 18.83 6.14 -14.85
N ALA A 185 18.41 5.34 -13.85
CA ALA A 185 17.82 5.85 -12.62
C ALA A 185 18.79 6.74 -11.83
N ALA A 186 20.06 6.36 -11.75
CA ALA A 186 21.10 7.17 -11.09
C ALA A 186 21.38 8.47 -11.85
N ALA A 187 21.49 8.43 -13.18
CA ALA A 187 21.73 9.60 -14.02
C ALA A 187 20.57 10.59 -14.00
N GLY A 188 19.33 10.09 -14.03
CA GLY A 188 18.10 10.89 -13.96
C GLY A 188 17.68 11.27 -12.53
N PHE A 189 18.50 10.98 -11.52
CA PHE A 189 18.02 10.93 -10.15
C PHE A 189 17.53 12.28 -9.61
N ARG A 190 18.09 13.41 -10.05
CA ARG A 190 17.62 14.74 -9.62
C ARG A 190 16.15 14.97 -9.97
N ARG A 191 15.73 14.55 -11.17
CA ARG A 191 14.34 14.62 -11.62
C ARG A 191 13.46 13.60 -10.87
N ILE A 192 13.97 12.40 -10.66
CA ILE A 192 13.25 11.38 -9.88
C ILE A 192 13.04 11.86 -8.44
N ALA A 193 14.04 12.48 -7.83
CA ALA A 193 13.96 13.02 -6.48
C ALA A 193 12.99 14.19 -6.37
N SER A 194 12.88 15.06 -7.40
CA SER A 194 11.88 16.13 -7.40
C SER A 194 10.46 15.57 -7.50
N LEU A 195 10.22 14.64 -8.43
CA LEU A 195 8.93 13.97 -8.58
C LEU A 195 8.55 13.21 -7.29
N LEU A 196 9.50 12.48 -6.72
CA LEU A 196 9.30 11.80 -5.46
C LEU A 196 9.07 12.78 -4.31
N ARG A 197 9.71 13.95 -4.22
CA ARG A 197 9.39 14.91 -3.13
C ARG A 197 7.96 15.43 -3.19
N GLU A 198 7.43 15.63 -4.39
CA GLU A 198 6.05 16.10 -4.59
C GLU A 198 5.01 15.01 -4.26
N HIS A 199 5.37 13.74 -4.49
CA HIS A 199 4.44 12.61 -4.45
C HIS A 199 4.67 11.64 -3.26
N LEU A 200 5.87 11.63 -2.67
CA LEU A 200 6.16 10.90 -1.44
C LEU A 200 5.43 11.61 -0.32
N ARG A 201 4.32 11.02 0.09
CA ARG A 201 3.80 11.24 1.42
C ARG A 201 4.80 10.60 2.39
N PRO A 202 5.42 11.38 3.31
CA PRO A 202 6.32 10.81 4.29
C PRO A 202 5.61 9.66 5.00
N ILE A 203 6.24 8.50 5.01
CA ILE A 203 5.95 7.44 5.98
C ILE A 203 6.56 7.96 7.30
N GLY A 204 6.00 9.04 7.85
CA GLY A 204 6.21 9.37 9.25
C GLY A 204 5.52 8.28 10.03
N ASP A 205 6.29 7.40 10.67
CA ASP A 205 5.80 6.40 11.62
C ASP A 205 4.60 5.56 11.20
N VAL A 206 4.52 5.11 9.94
CA VAL A 206 3.66 3.97 9.61
C VAL A 206 4.37 2.69 10.08
N GLY A 207 4.53 2.57 11.39
CA GLY A 207 4.19 1.30 12.01
C GLY A 207 2.73 1.02 11.69
N PHE A 208 2.35 -0.24 11.55
CA PHE A 208 0.95 -0.64 11.49
C PHE A 208 0.25 -0.38 12.85
N ALA A 209 0.36 0.82 13.40
CA ALA A 209 -0.37 1.27 14.58
C ALA A 209 -1.71 1.84 14.09
N GLY A 210 -2.59 0.94 13.63
CA GLY A 210 -3.98 1.22 13.28
C GLY A 210 -4.19 1.86 11.89
N LEU A 211 -5.29 1.69 11.15
CA LEU A 211 -6.64 1.25 11.54
C LEU A 211 -7.22 1.96 12.78
N GLU A 212 -6.50 2.94 13.31
CA GLU A 212 -6.94 3.94 14.27
C GLU A 212 -6.93 5.24 13.45
N SER A 213 -7.98 5.64 12.76
CA SER A 213 -9.30 5.92 13.30
C SER A 213 -10.21 6.06 12.06
N ALA A 214 -11.44 5.55 12.02
CA ALA A 214 -12.48 6.02 12.93
C ALA A 214 -12.40 7.54 13.21
N GLY A 215 -11.96 8.35 12.24
CA GLY A 215 -11.88 9.81 12.31
C GLY A 215 -10.84 10.39 13.29
N VAL A 216 -10.34 11.58 12.95
CA VAL A 216 -9.51 12.50 13.77
C VAL A 216 -8.00 12.48 13.50
N LEU A 217 -7.50 13.72 13.33
CA LEU A 217 -6.14 14.16 13.07
C LEU A 217 -5.20 14.07 14.29
N VAL A 218 -3.92 14.41 14.01
CA VAL A 218 -2.89 15.05 14.86
C VAL A 218 -1.93 14.12 15.68
N PRO A 219 -0.79 14.61 16.20
CA PRO A 219 0.59 14.50 15.67
C PRO A 219 1.57 13.86 16.68
N THR A 220 2.87 13.69 16.38
CA THR A 220 3.97 13.68 17.37
C THR A 220 5.34 13.67 16.68
N ASP A 221 6.47 14.01 17.30
CA ASP A 221 6.96 15.29 17.81
C ASP A 221 8.51 15.27 17.59
N ARG A 222 9.09 16.46 17.40
CA ARG A 222 10.49 16.90 17.63
C ARG A 222 11.69 16.23 16.94
N GLY A 223 12.16 16.92 15.90
CA GLY A 223 13.53 16.84 15.37
C GLY A 223 13.85 17.91 14.30
N SER A 224 14.07 19.15 14.74
CA SER A 224 14.65 20.30 14.01
C SER A 224 13.95 20.82 12.74
N VAL A 225 12.98 21.75 12.88
CA VAL A 225 12.90 22.98 12.08
C VAL A 225 12.17 24.05 12.92
N SER A 226 12.81 25.19 13.22
CA SER A 226 12.18 26.32 13.92
C SER A 226 11.39 27.19 12.93
N TRP A 227 10.11 27.44 13.20
CA TRP A 227 9.37 28.54 12.58
C TRP A 227 8.52 29.24 13.65
N GLY A 228 8.60 30.57 13.64
CA GLY A 228 8.23 31.47 14.73
C GLY A 228 6.77 31.44 15.18
N GLU A 229 6.59 31.80 16.45
CA GLU A 229 5.32 31.85 17.16
C GLU A 229 4.28 32.72 16.44
N THR A 230 3.07 32.18 16.24
CA THR A 230 1.84 32.99 16.23
C THR A 230 0.80 32.24 17.06
N ARG A 231 0.49 32.81 18.22
CA ARG A 231 -0.44 32.25 19.22
C ARG A 231 -1.87 32.26 18.69
N LEU A 232 -2.53 31.12 18.72
CA LEU A 232 -3.99 31.02 18.60
C LEU A 232 -4.55 30.46 19.92
N ARG A 233 -5.54 31.18 20.46
CA ARG A 233 -6.23 30.89 21.74
C ARG A 233 -7.13 29.65 21.62
N PRO A 234 -7.29 28.84 22.69
CA PRO A 234 -8.21 27.71 22.68
C PRO A 234 -9.69 28.16 22.82
N PRO A 235 -10.66 27.39 22.29
CA PRO A 235 -12.08 27.73 22.30
C PRO A 235 -12.77 27.45 23.65
N ALA A 236 -13.85 28.17 23.90
CA ALA A 236 -14.61 28.20 25.16
C ALA A 236 -15.28 26.86 25.53
N GLN A 237 -15.23 26.52 26.83
CA GLN A 237 -15.90 25.36 27.42
C GLN A 237 -17.44 25.52 27.40
N ILE A 238 -18.13 24.46 26.97
CA ILE A 238 -19.59 24.35 27.01
C ILE A 238 -20.05 24.15 28.46
N ARG A 239 -20.94 25.03 28.91
CA ARG A 239 -21.53 25.11 30.25
C ARG A 239 -22.60 24.02 30.40
N ARG A 240 -22.50 23.17 31.44
CA ARG A 240 -23.59 22.29 31.89
C ARG A 240 -24.67 23.14 32.57
N GLU A 241 -25.87 23.18 32.01
CA GLU A 241 -27.04 23.72 32.70
C GLU A 241 -27.62 22.70 33.69
N ARG A 242 -27.86 23.18 34.91
CA ARG A 242 -28.65 22.54 35.97
C ARG A 242 -29.96 23.31 36.11
N SER A 243 -31.08 22.60 36.19
CA SER A 243 -32.31 23.02 36.89
C SER A 243 -33.26 21.80 36.93
N SER A 244 -33.34 21.03 38.03
CA SER A 244 -34.13 21.23 39.28
C SER A 244 -35.60 20.70 39.15
N PRO A 245 -36.28 20.31 40.25
CA PRO A 245 -36.58 18.90 40.58
C PRO A 245 -38.09 18.57 40.57
N ILE A 246 -38.46 17.28 40.53
CA ILE A 246 -39.83 16.84 40.84
C ILE A 246 -39.80 15.74 41.92
N VAL A 247 -40.64 15.96 42.92
CA VAL A 247 -40.84 15.31 44.22
C VAL A 247 -41.43 13.89 44.09
N PRO A 248 -41.18 12.94 45.03
CA PRO A 248 -41.59 11.55 44.90
C PRO A 248 -43.04 11.32 45.36
N LEU A 249 -43.75 10.41 44.69
CA LEU A 249 -45.03 9.87 45.16
C LEU A 249 -44.86 8.42 45.59
N GLU A 250 -45.34 8.20 46.81
CA GLU A 250 -45.20 7.03 47.64
C GLU A 250 -46.23 5.95 47.27
N ASN A 251 -45.73 4.72 47.19
CA ASN A 251 -46.33 3.43 47.57
C ASN A 251 -47.85 3.39 47.90
N ARG A 252 -48.65 2.68 47.09
CA ARG A 252 -49.83 1.94 47.58
C ARG A 252 -49.92 0.56 46.93
N ARG A 253 -50.16 -0.41 47.82
CA ARG A 253 -50.25 -1.86 47.63
C ARG A 253 -51.49 -2.26 46.81
N SER A 254 -51.39 -3.46 46.23
CA SER A 254 -52.44 -4.33 45.68
C SER A 254 -53.62 -4.54 46.65
N PRO A 255 -54.77 -5.10 46.19
CA PRO A 255 -54.86 -6.47 45.66
C PRO A 255 -55.06 -6.55 44.15
#